data_AF-A0A9D3SP28-F1
#
_entry.id   AF-A0A9D3SP28-F1
#
_cell.length_a   1.000
_cell.length_b   1.000
_cell.length_c   1.000
_cell.angle_alpha   90.00
_cell.angle_beta   90.00
_cell.angle_gamma   90.00
#
_symmetry.space_group_name_H-M   'P 1'
#
loop_
_entity.id
_entity.type
_entity.pdbx_description
1 polymer ?
#
loop_
_entity_poly.entity_id
_entity_poly.type
_entity_poly.pdbx_seq_one_letter_code
_entity_poly.pdbx_strand_id
1 'polypeptide(L)'
;MADYRRVVELERRILELDSKCAALRAEKQDDDYLQNASSVLEKLKSLYTHAGESSSLPRLLQDYTQVILDITFYEENKLVDQEFPEEISPFKIQQLLQDLTEPELLAARLAPSQEVQAVLGLELLECVYWRRGALLYMYCHTLHQRKQWIKKNKATFLKCVQEGVRYLMKMLQVRSSLKLSDGVVFHDSNTANLLTEGTLSDTHLLTMMYIGELCFWAVKYEEGGGGGGGVGGMDSAQCRDDTLHFRDIGTHILLKYVRVCEGPLQGQGWNTENAKEILNILQ
;
A
#
# COMPACT_ATOMS: atom_id res chain seq x y z
N MET A 1 14.35 28.57 -15.43
CA MET A 1 13.32 27.89 -16.26
C MET A 1 12.87 26.55 -15.68
N ALA A 2 13.78 25.68 -15.18
CA ALA A 2 13.40 24.38 -14.59
C ALA A 2 12.57 24.50 -13.29
N ASP A 3 12.97 25.38 -12.36
CA ASP A 3 12.21 25.58 -11.11
C ASP A 3 10.81 26.17 -11.35
N TYR A 4 10.67 27.12 -12.26
CA TYR A 4 9.37 27.70 -12.60
C TYR A 4 8.38 26.65 -13.12
N ARG A 5 8.82 25.70 -13.96
CA ARG A 5 7.95 24.63 -14.46
C ARG A 5 7.52 23.67 -13.36
N ARG A 6 8.41 23.36 -12.41
CA ARG A 6 8.11 22.51 -11.24
C ARG A 6 7.06 23.14 -10.33
N VAL A 7 7.20 24.43 -10.09
CA VAL A 7 6.30 25.26 -9.28
C VAL A 7 4.89 25.27 -9.88
N VAL A 8 4.75 25.53 -11.18
CA VAL A 8 3.45 25.52 -11.88
C VAL A 8 2.77 24.14 -11.86
N GLU A 9 3.54 23.05 -11.97
CA GLU A 9 2.96 21.71 -11.93
C GLU A 9 2.40 21.37 -10.55
N LEU A 10 3.14 21.67 -9.49
CA LEU A 10 2.70 21.43 -8.11
C LEU A 10 1.47 22.29 -7.77
N GLU A 11 1.42 23.54 -8.23
CA GLU A 11 0.25 24.42 -8.05
C GLU A 11 -1.01 23.82 -8.64
N ARG A 12 -0.94 23.36 -9.90
CA ARG A 12 -2.07 22.71 -10.55
C ARG A 12 -2.55 21.50 -9.76
N ARG A 13 -1.62 20.69 -9.23
CA ARG A 13 -1.96 19.53 -8.39
C ARG A 13 -2.63 19.90 -7.08
N ILE A 14 -2.16 20.96 -6.43
CA ILE A 14 -2.78 21.47 -5.20
C ILE A 14 -4.20 21.97 -5.48
N LEU A 15 -4.44 22.68 -6.58
CA LEU A 15 -5.78 23.17 -6.96
C LEU A 15 -6.77 22.03 -7.28
N GLU A 16 -6.29 20.98 -7.96
CA GLU A 16 -7.09 19.77 -8.22
C GLU A 16 -7.49 19.09 -6.90
N LEU A 17 -6.55 18.97 -5.97
CA LEU A 17 -6.76 18.34 -4.67
C LEU A 17 -7.68 19.17 -3.78
N ASP A 18 -7.56 20.50 -3.82
CA ASP A 18 -8.42 21.45 -3.12
C ASP A 18 -9.88 21.35 -3.60
N SER A 19 -10.07 21.29 -4.92
CA SER A 19 -11.39 21.10 -5.53
C SER A 19 -12.03 19.77 -5.12
N LYS A 20 -11.23 18.69 -5.12
CA LYS A 20 -11.67 17.36 -4.68
C LYS A 20 -12.04 17.36 -3.19
N CYS A 21 -11.20 17.94 -2.34
CA CYS A 21 -11.44 18.05 -0.90
C CYS A 21 -12.72 18.85 -0.59
N ALA A 22 -12.93 19.98 -1.28
CA ALA A 22 -14.12 20.80 -1.12
C ALA A 22 -15.40 20.04 -1.52
N ALA A 23 -15.37 19.29 -2.62
CA ALA A 23 -16.49 18.46 -3.05
C ALA A 23 -16.84 17.39 -2.01
N LEU A 24 -15.86 16.68 -1.48
CA LEU A 24 -16.08 15.65 -0.45
C LEU A 24 -16.59 16.24 0.87
N ARG A 25 -16.08 17.41 1.28
CA ARG A 25 -16.58 18.12 2.48
C ARG A 25 -18.02 18.62 2.30
N ALA A 26 -18.43 18.94 1.08
CA ALA A 26 -19.83 19.28 0.81
C ALA A 26 -20.76 18.06 1.02
N GLU A 27 -20.28 16.84 0.75
CA GLU A 27 -21.00 15.60 1.08
C GLU A 27 -21.01 15.30 2.58
N LYS A 28 -19.86 15.50 3.26
CA LYS A 28 -19.70 15.21 4.69
C LYS A 28 -18.85 16.28 5.38
N GLN A 29 -19.53 17.23 6.02
CA GLN A 29 -18.87 18.40 6.62
C GLN A 29 -18.06 18.07 7.87
N ASP A 30 -18.49 17.11 8.69
CA ASP A 30 -17.90 16.84 10.00
C ASP A 30 -16.91 15.66 10.02
N ASP A 31 -16.31 15.33 8.88
CA ASP A 31 -15.29 14.27 8.82
C ASP A 31 -13.90 14.80 9.21
N ASP A 32 -13.30 14.21 10.25
CA ASP A 32 -12.01 14.66 10.81
C ASP A 32 -10.86 14.61 9.78
N TYR A 33 -10.83 13.61 8.90
CA TYR A 33 -9.79 13.47 7.89
C TYR A 33 -9.93 14.54 6.81
N LEU A 34 -11.16 14.80 6.34
CA LEU A 34 -11.40 15.87 5.39
C LEU A 34 -11.13 17.27 5.97
N GLN A 35 -11.39 17.46 7.27
CA GLN A 35 -11.03 18.70 7.98
C GLN A 35 -9.52 18.87 8.08
N ASN A 36 -8.78 17.80 8.42
CA ASN A 36 -7.33 17.82 8.46
C ASN A 36 -6.73 18.09 7.07
N ALA A 37 -7.20 17.37 6.05
CA ALA A 37 -6.81 17.56 4.65
C ALA A 37 -6.97 19.02 4.22
N SER A 38 -8.13 19.62 4.53
CA SER A 38 -8.38 21.02 4.23
C SER A 38 -7.46 21.97 4.99
N SER A 39 -7.16 21.70 6.27
CA SER A 39 -6.22 22.52 7.05
C SER A 39 -4.80 22.48 6.47
N VAL A 40 -4.33 21.30 6.06
CA VAL A 40 -3.03 21.13 5.42
C VAL A 40 -3.00 21.78 4.03
N LEU A 41 -4.09 21.71 3.26
CA LEU A 41 -4.22 22.41 1.98
C LEU A 41 -4.12 23.93 2.10
N GLU A 42 -4.75 24.54 3.12
CA GLU A 42 -4.61 25.99 3.36
C GLU A 42 -3.15 26.36 3.68
N LYS A 43 -2.45 25.52 4.46
CA LYS A 43 -1.02 25.71 4.73
C LYS A 43 -0.20 25.59 3.45
N LEU A 44 -0.43 24.57 2.63
CA LEU A 44 0.22 24.38 1.34
C LEU A 44 0.03 25.58 0.40
N LYS A 45 -1.21 26.07 0.28
CA LYS A 45 -1.53 27.27 -0.51
C LYS A 45 -0.78 28.50 0.02
N SER A 46 -0.72 28.70 1.33
CA SER A 46 0.01 29.83 1.94
C SER A 46 1.53 29.74 1.75
N LEU A 47 2.12 28.55 1.89
CA LEU A 47 3.54 28.31 1.69
C LEU A 47 3.95 28.46 0.22
N TYR A 48 3.00 28.22 -0.69
CA TYR A 48 3.15 28.41 -2.12
C TYR A 48 3.04 29.90 -2.51
N THR A 49 2.06 30.64 -1.99
CA THR A 49 1.87 32.07 -2.31
C THR A 49 2.93 32.98 -1.69
N HIS A 50 3.49 32.61 -0.54
CA HIS A 50 4.56 33.34 0.15
C HIS A 50 5.96 32.77 -0.12
N ALA A 51 6.12 31.96 -1.18
CA ALA A 51 7.37 31.32 -1.59
C ALA A 51 8.39 32.34 -2.14
N GLY A 52 8.85 33.23 -1.27
CA GLY A 52 9.98 34.11 -1.50
C GLY A 52 11.31 33.42 -1.24
N GLU A 53 11.45 32.55 -0.22
CA GLU A 53 12.79 32.01 0.13
C GLU A 53 12.87 30.84 1.14
N SER A 54 11.79 30.29 1.73
CA SER A 54 11.91 29.45 2.95
C SER A 54 11.35 28.01 2.93
N SER A 55 10.51 27.61 1.96
CA SER A 55 9.90 26.26 1.94
C SER A 55 10.64 25.28 1.00
N SER A 56 11.23 24.23 1.58
CA SER A 56 11.90 23.19 0.79
C SER A 56 10.89 22.31 0.02
N LEU A 57 11.20 21.96 -1.24
CA LEU A 57 10.38 21.08 -2.08
C LEU A 57 9.99 19.75 -1.39
N PRO A 58 10.88 19.05 -0.65
CA PRO A 58 10.50 17.87 0.11
C PRO A 58 9.36 18.14 1.09
N ARG A 59 9.38 19.25 1.82
CA ARG A 59 8.32 19.58 2.77
C ARG A 59 6.97 19.77 2.07
N LEU A 60 6.97 20.48 0.94
CA LEU A 60 5.75 20.68 0.16
C LEU A 60 5.18 19.36 -0.36
N LEU A 61 6.04 18.45 -0.85
CA LEU A 61 5.62 17.13 -1.32
C LEU A 61 5.12 16.23 -0.18
N GLN A 62 5.72 16.31 1.00
CA GLN A 62 5.26 15.59 2.19
C GLN A 62 3.87 16.06 2.64
N ASP A 63 3.67 17.37 2.75
CA ASP A 63 2.38 17.95 3.10
C ASP A 63 1.32 17.62 2.02
N TYR A 64 1.68 17.66 0.73
CA TYR A 64 0.81 17.22 -0.37
C TYR A 64 0.43 15.74 -0.25
N THR A 65 1.39 14.89 0.07
CA THR A 65 1.16 13.44 0.29
C THR A 65 0.20 13.20 1.44
N GLN A 66 0.34 13.95 2.54
CA GLN A 66 -0.57 13.85 3.69
C GLN A 66 -2.03 14.14 3.30
N VAL A 67 -2.26 15.18 2.48
CA VAL A 67 -3.61 15.51 2.00
C VAL A 67 -4.19 14.36 1.17
N ILE A 68 -3.39 13.75 0.28
CA ILE A 68 -3.83 12.57 -0.49
C ILE A 68 -4.20 11.43 0.45
N LEU A 69 -3.36 11.13 1.45
CA LEU A 69 -3.62 10.07 2.42
C LEU A 69 -4.93 10.30 3.19
N ASP A 70 -5.19 11.52 3.65
CA ASP A 70 -6.42 11.84 4.38
C ASP A 70 -7.68 11.73 3.50
N ILE A 71 -7.64 12.26 2.28
CA ILE A 71 -8.76 12.19 1.33
C ILE A 71 -9.05 10.74 0.95
N THR A 72 -8.01 9.98 0.61
CA THR A 72 -8.16 8.57 0.22
C THR A 72 -8.57 7.71 1.42
N PHE A 73 -8.18 8.07 2.65
CA PHE A 73 -8.68 7.45 3.88
C PHE A 73 -10.20 7.51 4.01
N TYR A 74 -10.75 8.70 3.87
CA TYR A 74 -12.20 8.86 3.86
C TYR A 74 -12.89 8.02 2.76
N GLU A 75 -12.39 8.09 1.53
CA GLU A 75 -13.01 7.40 0.39
C GLU A 75 -12.89 5.87 0.47
N GLU A 76 -11.77 5.35 0.98
CA GLU A 76 -11.56 3.91 1.19
C GLU A 76 -12.50 3.37 2.27
N ASN A 77 -12.66 4.08 3.40
CA ASN A 77 -13.61 3.66 4.44
C ASN A 77 -15.04 3.62 3.92
N LYS A 78 -15.44 4.58 3.08
CA LYS A 78 -16.76 4.56 2.43
C LYS A 78 -16.97 3.30 1.57
N LEU A 79 -15.92 2.81 0.88
CA LEU A 79 -16.01 1.55 0.13
C LEU A 79 -16.10 0.33 1.05
N VAL A 80 -15.36 0.32 2.16
CA VAL A 80 -15.37 -0.75 3.15
C VAL A 80 -16.76 -0.84 3.82
N ASP A 81 -17.31 0.29 4.26
CA ASP A 81 -18.64 0.38 4.88
C ASP A 81 -19.76 -0.08 3.94
N GLN A 82 -19.55 0.06 2.63
CA GLN A 82 -20.49 -0.37 1.59
C GLN A 82 -20.20 -1.79 1.05
N GLU A 83 -19.25 -2.51 1.66
CA GLU A 83 -18.81 -3.84 1.25
C GLU A 83 -18.44 -3.92 -0.24
N PHE A 84 -17.74 -2.91 -0.76
CA PHE A 84 -17.29 -2.83 -2.15
C PHE A 84 -18.39 -3.21 -3.18
N PRO A 85 -19.36 -2.31 -3.44
CA PRO A 85 -20.44 -2.55 -4.40
C PRO A 85 -19.89 -2.82 -5.80
N GLU A 86 -20.43 -3.84 -6.48
CA GLU A 86 -19.85 -4.38 -7.73
C GLU A 86 -19.79 -3.35 -8.86
N GLU A 87 -20.77 -2.45 -8.91
CA GLU A 87 -20.97 -1.47 -9.98
C GLU A 87 -19.93 -0.35 -9.95
N ILE A 88 -19.52 0.08 -8.76
CA ILE A 88 -18.64 1.25 -8.58
C ILE A 88 -17.21 0.88 -8.19
N SER A 89 -17.02 -0.26 -7.52
CA SER A 89 -15.73 -0.60 -6.89
C SER A 89 -14.58 -0.72 -7.89
N PRO A 90 -14.72 -1.37 -9.05
CA PRO A 90 -13.59 -1.49 -9.99
C PRO A 90 -13.02 -0.13 -10.40
N PHE A 91 -13.90 0.82 -10.74
CA PHE A 91 -13.49 2.18 -11.09
C PHE A 91 -12.91 2.92 -9.89
N LYS A 92 -13.57 2.83 -8.73
CA LYS A 92 -13.13 3.57 -7.54
C LYS A 92 -11.80 3.09 -6.99
N ILE A 93 -11.55 1.78 -7.00
CA ILE A 93 -10.27 1.18 -6.63
C ILE A 93 -9.17 1.69 -7.57
N GLN A 94 -9.41 1.71 -8.89
CA GLN A 94 -8.44 2.22 -9.84
C GLN A 94 -8.12 3.71 -9.59
N GLN A 95 -9.15 4.52 -9.33
CA GLN A 95 -8.97 5.94 -9.00
C GLN A 95 -8.14 6.12 -7.72
N LEU A 96 -8.47 5.41 -6.64
CA LEU A 96 -7.76 5.50 -5.37
C LEU A 96 -6.31 5.03 -5.48
N LEU A 97 -6.05 3.95 -6.21
CA LEU A 97 -4.70 3.50 -6.47
C LEU A 97 -3.91 4.53 -7.28
N GLN A 98 -4.54 5.19 -8.25
CA GLN A 98 -3.89 6.27 -9.01
C GLN A 98 -3.55 7.46 -8.11
N ASP A 99 -4.48 7.89 -7.27
CA ASP A 99 -4.28 8.98 -6.32
C ASP A 99 -3.14 8.65 -5.33
N LEU A 100 -3.13 7.44 -4.77
CA LEU A 100 -2.05 6.96 -3.90
C LEU A 100 -0.71 6.77 -4.61
N THR A 101 -0.70 6.60 -5.94
CA THR A 101 0.55 6.52 -6.74
C THR A 101 1.13 7.89 -7.02
N GLU A 102 0.28 8.92 -7.07
CA GLU A 102 0.65 10.27 -7.50
C GLU A 102 1.87 10.81 -6.74
N PRO A 103 1.92 10.77 -5.38
CA PRO A 103 3.03 11.34 -4.62
C PRO A 103 4.41 10.84 -5.06
N GLU A 104 4.53 9.53 -5.30
CA GLU A 104 5.79 8.91 -5.75
C GLU A 104 6.18 9.43 -7.14
N LEU A 105 5.21 9.50 -8.06
CA LEU A 105 5.43 9.99 -9.42
C LEU A 105 5.74 11.49 -9.44
N LEU A 106 5.13 12.28 -8.56
CA LEU A 106 5.37 13.71 -8.47
C LEU A 106 6.76 13.96 -7.86
N ALA A 107 7.13 13.24 -6.80
CA ALA A 107 8.47 13.31 -6.22
C ALA A 107 9.56 12.96 -7.23
N ALA A 108 9.40 11.84 -7.96
CA ALA A 108 10.35 11.43 -8.99
C ALA A 108 10.50 12.45 -10.13
N ARG A 109 9.41 13.14 -10.50
CA ARG A 109 9.42 14.15 -11.57
C ARG A 109 9.96 15.51 -11.13
N LEU A 110 9.61 15.96 -9.93
CA LEU A 110 10.02 17.28 -9.42
C LEU A 110 11.42 17.26 -8.79
N ALA A 111 11.86 16.12 -8.27
CA ALA A 111 13.19 15.93 -7.67
C ALA A 111 13.94 14.72 -8.28
N PRO A 112 14.20 14.70 -9.60
CA PRO A 112 14.76 13.53 -10.28
C PRO A 112 16.19 13.14 -9.86
N SER A 113 16.88 14.01 -9.11
CA SER A 113 18.21 13.75 -8.57
C SER A 113 18.20 13.19 -7.14
N GLN A 114 17.01 12.98 -6.57
CA GLN A 114 16.84 12.46 -5.22
C GLN A 114 16.01 11.18 -5.28
N GLU A 115 16.37 10.21 -4.43
CA GLU A 115 15.52 9.04 -4.20
C GLU A 115 14.17 9.48 -3.66
N VAL A 116 13.07 8.85 -4.12
CA VAL A 116 11.70 9.17 -3.66
C VAL A 116 11.60 9.08 -2.14
N GLN A 117 12.27 8.09 -1.54
CA GLN A 117 12.36 7.92 -0.09
C GLN A 117 13.03 9.11 0.62
N ALA A 118 14.03 9.75 0.02
CA ALA A 118 14.68 10.93 0.59
C ALA A 118 13.78 12.18 0.54
N VAL A 119 12.87 12.23 -0.44
CA VAL A 119 11.93 13.35 -0.63
C VAL A 119 10.70 13.18 0.27
N LEU A 120 10.02 12.04 0.19
CA LEU A 120 8.79 11.78 0.95
C LEU A 120 9.06 11.36 2.39
N GLY A 121 10.25 10.85 2.69
CA GLY A 121 10.56 10.24 3.98
C GLY A 121 10.01 8.82 4.10
N LEU A 122 10.57 8.07 5.06
CA LEU A 122 10.25 6.66 5.28
C LEU A 122 8.79 6.45 5.69
N GLU A 123 8.27 7.28 6.59
CA GLU A 123 6.93 7.10 7.18
C GLU A 123 5.81 7.24 6.13
N LEU A 124 5.87 8.30 5.32
CA LEU A 124 4.86 8.55 4.29
C LEU A 124 4.97 7.52 3.17
N LEU A 125 6.18 7.14 2.75
CA LEU A 125 6.36 6.14 1.70
C LEU A 125 5.87 4.75 2.15
N GLU A 126 6.18 4.35 3.39
CA GLU A 126 5.67 3.11 3.99
C GLU A 126 4.13 3.15 4.08
N CYS A 127 3.56 4.27 4.51
CA CYS A 127 2.12 4.46 4.58
C CYS A 127 1.47 4.35 3.19
N VAL A 128 2.02 4.98 2.15
CA VAL A 128 1.50 4.89 0.78
C VAL A 128 1.45 3.44 0.29
N TYR A 129 2.54 2.67 0.49
CA TYR A 129 2.55 1.26 0.08
C TYR A 129 1.61 0.39 0.93
N TRP A 130 1.55 0.63 2.24
CA TRP A 130 0.58 -0.02 3.12
C TRP A 130 -0.85 0.22 2.60
N ARG A 131 -1.23 1.48 2.37
CA ARG A 131 -2.57 1.87 1.95
C ARG A 131 -2.98 1.24 0.62
N ARG A 132 -2.08 1.23 -0.37
CA ARG A 132 -2.33 0.57 -1.67
C ARG A 132 -2.53 -0.94 -1.51
N GLY A 133 -1.68 -1.58 -0.71
CA GLY A 133 -1.74 -3.01 -0.43
C GLY A 133 -3.00 -3.40 0.35
N ALA A 134 -3.31 -2.68 1.42
CA ALA A 134 -4.46 -2.89 2.27
C ALA A 134 -5.78 -2.67 1.52
N LEU A 135 -5.87 -1.64 0.67
CA LEU A 135 -7.04 -1.41 -0.19
C LEU A 135 -7.33 -2.62 -1.09
N LEU A 136 -6.30 -3.13 -1.76
CA LEU A 136 -6.41 -4.31 -2.62
C LEU A 136 -6.71 -5.57 -1.83
N TYR A 137 -6.13 -5.72 -0.63
CA TYR A 137 -6.47 -6.80 0.28
C TYR A 137 -7.94 -6.77 0.67
N MET A 138 -8.48 -5.65 1.16
CA MET A 138 -9.88 -5.52 1.58
C MET A 138 -10.85 -5.78 0.42
N TYR A 139 -10.50 -5.30 -0.78
CA TYR A 139 -11.27 -5.57 -1.99
C TYR A 139 -11.26 -7.06 -2.34
N CYS A 140 -10.09 -7.71 -2.37
CA CYS A 140 -9.97 -9.15 -2.64
C CYS A 140 -10.64 -10.00 -1.54
N HIS A 141 -10.57 -9.55 -0.29
CA HIS A 141 -11.21 -10.17 0.86
C HIS A 141 -12.73 -10.26 0.63
N THR A 142 -13.33 -9.15 0.22
CA THR A 142 -14.76 -9.08 -0.09
C THR A 142 -15.11 -9.93 -1.31
N LEU A 143 -14.28 -9.89 -2.36
CA LEU A 143 -14.53 -10.62 -3.60
C LEU A 143 -14.38 -12.15 -3.46
N HIS A 144 -13.47 -12.65 -2.61
CA HIS A 144 -13.28 -14.11 -2.45
C HIS A 144 -14.53 -14.81 -1.90
N GLN A 145 -15.39 -14.07 -1.21
CA GLN A 145 -16.68 -14.55 -0.73
C GLN A 145 -17.68 -14.71 -1.89
N ARG A 146 -17.52 -13.94 -2.98
CA ARG A 146 -18.37 -13.94 -4.18
C ARG A 146 -17.88 -14.95 -5.24
N LYS A 147 -17.98 -16.26 -4.94
CA LYS A 147 -17.48 -17.34 -5.82
C LYS A 147 -17.90 -17.26 -7.29
N GLN A 148 -19.14 -16.85 -7.58
CA GLN A 148 -19.64 -16.73 -8.96
C GLN A 148 -19.00 -15.56 -9.72
N TRP A 149 -18.70 -14.47 -9.02
CA TRP A 149 -18.02 -13.32 -9.59
C TRP A 149 -16.59 -13.68 -10.00
N ILE A 150 -15.85 -14.38 -9.13
CA ILE A 150 -14.47 -14.80 -9.44
C ILE A 150 -14.42 -15.74 -10.64
N LYS A 151 -15.39 -16.65 -10.79
CA LYS A 151 -15.45 -17.51 -11.98
C LYS A 151 -15.49 -16.71 -13.29
N LYS A 152 -16.17 -15.57 -13.30
CA LYS A 152 -16.28 -14.68 -14.47
C LYS A 152 -15.09 -13.72 -14.60
N ASN A 153 -14.51 -13.30 -13.48
CA ASN A 153 -13.54 -12.22 -13.40
C ASN A 153 -12.17 -12.68 -12.84
N LYS A 154 -11.81 -13.95 -13.04
CA LYS A 154 -10.60 -14.57 -12.46
C LYS A 154 -9.33 -13.76 -12.75
N ALA A 155 -9.12 -13.31 -13.98
CA ALA A 155 -7.95 -12.54 -14.37
C ALA A 155 -7.85 -11.20 -13.61
N THR A 156 -8.99 -10.50 -13.47
CA THR A 156 -9.08 -9.25 -12.70
C THR A 156 -8.76 -9.50 -11.23
N PHE A 157 -9.34 -10.55 -10.64
CA PHE A 157 -9.07 -10.94 -9.25
C PHE A 157 -7.58 -11.22 -9.03
N LEU A 158 -6.97 -12.07 -9.87
CA LEU A 158 -5.55 -12.42 -9.74
C LEU A 158 -4.63 -11.22 -9.94
N LYS A 159 -4.98 -10.29 -10.84
CA LYS A 159 -4.24 -9.03 -10.99
C LYS A 159 -4.29 -8.17 -9.73
N CYS A 160 -5.47 -8.02 -9.12
CA CYS A 160 -5.61 -7.30 -7.85
C CYS A 160 -4.79 -7.96 -6.73
N VAL A 161 -4.80 -9.29 -6.66
CA VAL A 161 -4.00 -10.05 -5.69
C VAL A 161 -2.50 -9.82 -5.90
N GLN A 162 -2.02 -9.93 -7.14
CA GLN A 162 -0.61 -9.76 -7.49
C GLN A 162 -0.12 -8.34 -7.15
N GLU A 163 -0.89 -7.31 -7.51
CA GLU A 163 -0.58 -5.92 -7.16
C GLU A 163 -0.60 -5.68 -5.65
N GLY A 164 -1.57 -6.27 -4.93
CA GLY A 164 -1.66 -6.18 -3.47
C GLY A 164 -0.41 -6.73 -2.80
N VAL A 165 0.04 -7.93 -3.20
CA VAL A 165 1.28 -8.53 -2.71
C VAL A 165 2.49 -7.64 -3.02
N ARG A 166 2.59 -7.06 -4.23
CA ARG A 166 3.70 -6.16 -4.57
C ARG A 166 3.77 -4.93 -3.67
N TYR A 167 2.66 -4.24 -3.43
CA TYR A 167 2.66 -3.06 -2.57
C TYR A 167 2.99 -3.42 -1.12
N LEU A 168 2.42 -4.50 -0.59
CA LEU A 168 2.71 -4.95 0.77
C LEU A 168 4.17 -5.39 0.93
N MET A 169 4.75 -6.05 -0.07
CA MET A 169 6.19 -6.38 -0.08
C MET A 169 7.05 -5.12 -0.13
N LYS A 170 6.69 -4.12 -0.93
CA LYS A 170 7.38 -2.82 -0.94
C LYS A 170 7.29 -2.12 0.41
N MET A 171 6.13 -2.15 1.07
CA MET A 171 5.93 -1.61 2.41
C MET A 171 6.93 -2.20 3.41
N LEU A 172 7.08 -3.53 3.45
CA LEU A 172 8.05 -4.22 4.32
C LEU A 172 9.52 -3.89 3.99
N GLN A 173 9.80 -3.33 2.81
CA GLN A 173 11.15 -3.02 2.34
C GLN A 173 11.53 -1.54 2.49
N VAL A 174 10.58 -0.66 2.82
CA VAL A 174 10.85 0.80 2.96
C VAL A 174 11.90 1.04 4.05
N ARG A 175 11.75 0.36 5.18
CA ARG A 175 12.74 0.41 6.26
C ARG A 175 13.61 -0.83 6.16
N SER A 176 14.92 -0.62 6.04
CA SER A 176 15.88 -1.73 6.10
C SER A 176 15.94 -2.29 7.53
N SER A 177 16.14 -3.61 7.65
CA SER A 177 16.52 -4.23 8.93
C SER A 177 17.69 -3.46 9.51
N LEU A 178 17.55 -2.98 10.75
CA LEU A 178 18.62 -2.24 11.41
C LEU A 178 19.80 -3.18 11.57
N LYS A 179 20.92 -2.89 10.90
CA LYS A 179 22.21 -3.49 11.27
C LYS A 179 22.56 -2.92 12.64
N LEU A 180 22.21 -3.65 13.70
CA LEU A 180 22.55 -3.27 15.06
C LEU A 180 24.08 -3.11 15.11
N SER A 181 24.55 -1.88 15.31
CA SER A 181 25.99 -1.61 15.45
C SER A 181 26.46 -2.12 16.81
N ASP A 182 27.74 -2.52 16.91
CA ASP A 182 28.39 -3.09 18.11
C ASP A 182 28.34 -2.20 19.38
N GLY A 183 27.70 -1.02 19.32
CA GLY A 183 27.57 -0.07 20.43
C GLY A 183 26.15 0.11 20.99
N VAL A 184 25.11 -0.51 20.42
CA VAL A 184 23.72 -0.38 20.93
C VAL A 184 23.41 -1.56 21.85
N VAL A 185 23.41 -1.31 23.16
CA VAL A 185 22.98 -2.30 24.15
C VAL A 185 21.46 -2.28 24.25
N PHE A 186 20.81 -3.32 23.74
CA PHE A 186 19.40 -3.55 24.04
C PHE A 186 19.29 -4.26 25.39
N HIS A 187 18.53 -3.68 26.30
CA HIS A 187 18.21 -4.31 27.58
C HIS A 187 17.13 -5.41 27.45
N ASP A 188 16.41 -5.42 26.33
CA ASP A 188 15.39 -6.43 25.99
C ASP A 188 15.77 -7.16 24.70
N SER A 189 16.00 -8.47 24.81
CA SER A 189 16.33 -9.34 23.69
C SER A 189 15.18 -9.46 22.69
N ASN A 190 13.93 -9.31 23.13
CA ASN A 190 12.76 -9.44 22.25
C ASN A 190 12.68 -8.24 21.30
N THR A 191 12.85 -7.03 21.82
CA THR A 191 12.96 -5.80 21.02
C THR A 191 14.12 -5.88 20.03
N ALA A 192 15.30 -6.35 20.44
CA ALA A 192 16.45 -6.51 19.53
C ALA A 192 16.15 -7.50 18.38
N ASN A 193 15.48 -8.62 18.69
CA ASN A 193 15.07 -9.61 17.70
C ASN A 193 14.08 -9.03 16.69
N LEU A 194 13.07 -8.28 17.15
CA LEU A 194 12.08 -7.62 16.29
C LEU A 194 12.72 -6.64 15.31
N LEU A 195 13.62 -5.79 15.81
CA LEU A 195 14.33 -4.79 15.01
C LEU A 195 15.27 -5.43 13.97
N THR A 196 15.94 -6.51 14.35
CA THR A 196 16.82 -7.28 13.44
C THR A 196 16.02 -7.95 12.33
N GLU A 197 14.87 -8.53 12.67
CA GLU A 197 13.92 -9.11 11.72
C GLU A 197 13.21 -8.03 10.88
N GLY A 198 13.35 -6.74 11.19
CA GLY A 198 12.67 -5.65 10.47
C GLY A 198 11.17 -5.56 10.74
N THR A 199 10.70 -6.09 11.88
CA THR A 199 9.32 -5.94 12.34
C THR A 199 9.23 -4.76 13.29
N LEU A 200 8.71 -3.64 12.81
CA LEU A 200 8.80 -2.35 13.52
C LEU A 200 7.46 -1.87 14.11
N SER A 201 6.34 -2.49 13.72
CA SER A 201 5.00 -2.10 14.17
C SER A 201 3.99 -3.21 13.96
N ASP A 202 2.82 -3.09 14.59
CA ASP A 202 1.66 -3.96 14.35
C ASP A 202 1.24 -4.00 12.88
N THR A 203 1.42 -2.88 12.16
CA THR A 203 1.18 -2.81 10.72
C THR A 203 2.08 -3.77 9.95
N HIS A 204 3.33 -3.99 10.35
CA HIS A 204 4.19 -4.98 9.69
C HIS A 204 3.64 -6.41 9.86
N LEU A 205 3.08 -6.73 11.03
CA LEU A 205 2.49 -8.03 11.30
C LEU A 205 1.20 -8.24 10.50
N LEU A 206 0.34 -7.22 10.42
CA LEU A 206 -0.83 -7.22 9.54
C LEU A 206 -0.44 -7.38 8.07
N THR A 207 0.59 -6.65 7.62
CA THR A 207 1.14 -6.78 6.26
C THR A 207 1.56 -8.22 5.96
N MET A 208 2.25 -8.88 6.89
CA MET A 208 2.66 -10.28 6.70
C MET A 208 1.44 -11.21 6.54
N MET A 209 0.41 -11.04 7.37
CA MET A 209 -0.82 -11.84 7.24
C MET A 209 -1.55 -11.56 5.92
N TYR A 210 -1.70 -10.29 5.53
CA TYR A 210 -2.35 -9.91 4.29
C TYR A 210 -1.64 -10.48 3.06
N ILE A 211 -0.29 -10.45 3.04
CA ILE A 211 0.49 -11.11 1.98
C ILE A 211 0.20 -12.60 1.95
N GLY A 212 0.21 -13.28 3.10
CA GLY A 212 -0.04 -14.72 3.18
C GLY A 212 -1.41 -15.12 2.64
N GLU A 213 -2.47 -14.40 3.03
CA GLU A 213 -3.83 -14.65 2.56
C GLU A 213 -3.99 -14.37 1.06
N LEU A 214 -3.42 -13.26 0.57
CA LEU A 214 -3.40 -12.96 -0.87
C LEU A 214 -2.70 -14.07 -1.67
N CYS A 215 -1.53 -14.53 -1.21
CA CYS A 215 -0.80 -15.63 -1.85
C CYS A 215 -1.62 -16.93 -1.84
N PHE A 216 -2.29 -17.23 -0.72
CA PHE A 216 -3.18 -18.37 -0.62
C PHE A 216 -4.34 -18.30 -1.63
N TRP A 217 -5.00 -17.13 -1.75
CA TRP A 217 -6.06 -16.96 -2.74
C TRP A 217 -5.53 -17.10 -4.16
N ALA A 218 -4.35 -16.55 -4.49
CA ALA A 218 -3.73 -16.74 -5.80
C ALA A 218 -3.61 -18.23 -6.14
N VAL A 219 -2.94 -19.00 -5.28
CA VAL A 219 -2.72 -20.44 -5.46
C VAL A 219 -4.04 -21.19 -5.63
N LYS A 220 -4.99 -20.94 -4.73
CA LYS A 220 -6.33 -21.57 -4.75
C LYS A 220 -7.06 -21.36 -6.08
N TYR A 221 -7.02 -20.14 -6.61
CA TYR A 221 -7.75 -19.81 -7.84
C TYR A 221 -6.96 -20.11 -9.10
N GLU A 222 -5.62 -20.15 -9.06
CA GLU A 222 -4.79 -20.67 -10.15
C GLU A 222 -5.03 -22.16 -10.36
N GLU A 223 -4.98 -22.97 -9.31
CA GLU A 223 -5.09 -24.44 -9.36
C GLU A 223 -6.53 -24.95 -9.59
N GLY A 224 -7.55 -24.21 -9.14
CA GLY A 224 -8.97 -24.58 -9.32
C GLY A 224 -9.50 -24.51 -10.76
N GLY A 225 -8.64 -24.28 -11.76
CA GLY A 225 -8.98 -24.19 -13.19
C GLY A 225 -8.80 -25.51 -13.95
N GLY A 226 -9.49 -26.58 -13.56
CA GLY A 226 -9.52 -27.81 -14.34
C GLY A 226 -10.43 -27.71 -15.57
N GLY A 227 -9.84 -27.67 -16.78
CA GLY A 227 -10.55 -28.02 -18.02
C GLY A 227 -10.25 -27.16 -19.24
N GLY A 228 -9.16 -27.46 -19.96
CA GLY A 228 -8.87 -26.92 -21.29
C GLY A 228 -7.51 -27.37 -21.81
N GLY A 229 -7.49 -28.54 -22.46
CA GLY A 229 -6.30 -29.11 -23.10
C GLY A 229 -5.66 -28.16 -24.12
N GLY A 230 -4.36 -28.37 -24.33
CA GLY A 230 -3.50 -27.46 -25.08
C GLY A 230 -3.95 -27.17 -26.52
N VAL A 231 -3.66 -25.94 -26.94
CA VAL A 231 -3.20 -25.62 -28.28
C VAL A 231 -2.05 -24.62 -28.09
N GLY A 232 -0.85 -25.01 -28.54
CA GLY A 232 0.35 -24.19 -28.45
C GLY A 232 0.48 -23.15 -29.56
N GLY A 233 1.47 -22.26 -29.36
CA GLY A 233 2.04 -21.33 -30.36
C GLY A 233 1.13 -20.15 -30.68
N MET A 234 1.55 -18.89 -30.73
CA MET A 234 2.87 -18.31 -30.94
C MET A 234 2.80 -16.82 -30.49
N ASP A 235 3.95 -16.23 -30.19
CA ASP A 235 4.22 -14.79 -30.08
C ASP A 235 3.78 -14.02 -28.84
N SER A 236 4.58 -14.14 -27.79
CA SER A 236 4.94 -13.00 -26.93
C SER A 236 6.31 -13.23 -26.31
N ALA A 237 7.36 -13.16 -27.13
CA ALA A 237 8.76 -13.15 -26.69
C ALA A 237 9.16 -11.82 -26.01
N GLN A 238 8.26 -11.24 -25.21
CA GLN A 238 8.39 -10.00 -24.43
C GLN A 238 7.49 -10.05 -23.18
N CYS A 239 7.60 -11.10 -22.37
CA CYS A 239 7.10 -11.10 -20.99
C CYS A 239 8.01 -12.01 -20.16
N ARG A 240 9.22 -11.53 -19.85
CA ARG A 240 10.16 -12.26 -19.00
C ARG A 240 10.26 -11.52 -17.67
N ASP A 241 9.92 -12.24 -16.60
CA ASP A 241 10.32 -11.99 -15.20
C ASP A 241 9.43 -11.11 -14.30
N ASP A 242 8.10 -11.23 -14.39
CA ASP A 242 7.17 -10.48 -13.51
C ASP A 242 6.13 -11.36 -12.77
N THR A 243 6.26 -12.69 -12.86
CA THR A 243 5.34 -13.62 -12.20
C THR A 243 5.77 -13.84 -10.75
N LEU A 244 4.92 -13.48 -9.80
CA LEU A 244 5.19 -13.72 -8.38
C LEU A 244 5.11 -15.22 -8.06
N HIS A 245 6.10 -15.73 -7.33
CA HIS A 245 6.07 -17.08 -6.77
C HIS A 245 5.21 -17.10 -5.51
N PHE A 246 3.88 -17.09 -5.66
CA PHE A 246 2.95 -16.95 -4.54
C PHE A 246 3.14 -18.00 -3.43
N ARG A 247 3.40 -19.27 -3.78
CA ARG A 247 3.70 -20.32 -2.79
C ARG A 247 4.92 -19.99 -1.95
N ASP A 248 6.01 -19.59 -2.58
CA ASP A 248 7.27 -19.27 -1.89
C ASP A 248 7.15 -18.00 -1.05
N ILE A 249 6.57 -16.94 -1.61
CA ILE A 249 6.36 -15.66 -0.93
C ILE A 249 5.45 -15.85 0.29
N GLY A 250 4.29 -16.49 0.09
CA GLY A 250 3.33 -16.74 1.17
C GLY A 250 3.92 -17.61 2.27
N THR A 251 4.63 -18.68 1.91
CA THR A 251 5.29 -19.56 2.88
C THR A 251 6.36 -18.81 3.68
N HIS A 252 7.23 -18.07 2.99
CA HIS A 252 8.31 -17.34 3.65
C HIS A 252 7.78 -16.29 4.64
N ILE A 253 6.80 -15.49 4.20
CA ILE A 253 6.23 -14.41 5.00
C ILE A 253 5.43 -14.96 6.19
N LEU A 254 4.61 -16.00 6.01
CA LEU A 254 3.84 -16.58 7.11
C LEU A 254 4.73 -17.30 8.13
N LEU A 255 5.80 -17.97 7.71
CA LEU A 255 6.79 -18.53 8.64
C LEU A 255 7.47 -17.44 9.47
N LYS A 256 7.74 -16.28 8.88
CA LYS A 256 8.24 -15.11 9.62
C LYS A 256 7.20 -14.60 10.61
N TYR A 257 5.95 -14.42 10.18
CA TYR A 257 4.84 -13.99 11.05
C TYR A 257 4.69 -14.90 12.27
N VAL A 258 4.57 -16.22 12.06
CA VAL A 258 4.41 -17.20 13.15
C VAL A 258 5.59 -17.14 14.12
N ARG A 259 6.84 -17.11 13.61
CA ARG A 259 8.04 -17.02 14.43
C ARG A 259 8.06 -15.76 15.31
N VAL A 260 7.64 -14.62 14.75
CA VAL A 260 7.62 -13.36 15.49
C VAL A 260 6.51 -13.36 16.55
N CYS A 261 5.31 -13.82 16.20
CA CYS A 261 4.15 -13.83 17.09
C CYS A 261 4.28 -14.85 18.24
N GLU A 262 4.86 -16.03 17.98
CA GLU A 262 5.04 -17.07 19.00
C GLU A 262 6.38 -16.96 19.75
N GLY A 263 7.26 -16.06 19.30
CA GLY A 263 8.53 -15.77 19.95
C GLY A 263 8.48 -14.41 20.66
N PRO A 264 9.13 -13.36 20.12
CA PRO A 264 9.23 -12.06 20.78
C PRO A 264 7.91 -11.42 21.22
N LEU A 265 6.79 -11.72 20.53
CA LEU A 265 5.47 -11.17 20.82
C LEU A 265 4.50 -12.16 21.48
N GLN A 266 5.02 -13.26 22.04
CA GLN A 266 4.17 -14.24 22.69
C GLN A 266 3.33 -13.59 23.81
N GLY A 267 2.02 -13.83 23.77
CA GLY A 267 1.07 -13.26 24.74
C GLY A 267 0.60 -11.83 24.43
N GLN A 268 1.03 -11.22 23.32
CA GLN A 268 0.61 -9.86 22.91
C GLN A 268 -0.67 -9.85 22.06
N GLY A 269 -1.48 -10.91 22.10
CA GLY A 269 -2.80 -10.96 21.43
C GLY A 269 -2.80 -11.33 19.95
N TRP A 270 -1.65 -11.66 19.35
CA TRP A 270 -1.57 -12.12 17.95
C TRP A 270 -1.98 -13.58 17.80
N ASN A 271 -2.87 -13.88 16.84
CA ASN A 271 -3.33 -15.24 16.53
C ASN A 271 -2.54 -15.82 15.33
N THR A 272 -2.02 -17.04 15.49
CA THR A 272 -1.23 -17.74 14.45
C THR A 272 -1.95 -18.95 13.82
N GLU A 273 -3.18 -19.25 14.23
CA GLU A 273 -3.95 -20.42 13.77
C GLU A 273 -4.21 -20.34 12.26
N ASN A 274 -4.80 -19.25 11.78
CA ASN A 274 -5.06 -19.04 10.34
C ASN A 274 -3.76 -19.07 9.51
N ALA A 275 -2.68 -18.47 10.03
CA ALA A 275 -1.38 -18.50 9.37
C ALA A 275 -0.86 -19.93 9.17
N LYS A 276 -0.99 -20.77 10.21
CA LYS A 276 -0.59 -22.18 10.20
C LYS A 276 -1.48 -23.02 9.27
N GLU A 277 -2.79 -22.76 9.24
CA GLU A 277 -3.71 -23.41 8.31
C GLU A 277 -3.34 -23.11 6.85
N ILE A 278 -3.04 -21.85 6.53
CA ILE A 278 -2.60 -21.47 5.19
C ILE A 278 -1.25 -22.12 4.84
N LEU A 279 -0.30 -22.14 5.77
CA LEU A 279 1.01 -22.78 5.57
C LEU A 279 0.89 -24.26 5.18
N ASN A 280 -0.03 -25.00 5.79
CA ASN A 280 -0.28 -26.41 5.45
C ASN A 280 -0.76 -26.63 4.01
N ILE A 281 -1.26 -25.58 3.34
CA ILE A 281 -1.72 -25.63 1.93
C ILE A 281 -0.62 -25.15 0.98
N LEU A 282 0.21 -24.20 1.43
CA LEU A 282 1.27 -23.61 0.61
C LEU A 282 2.51 -24.51 0.51
N GLN A 283 2.80 -25.29 1.56
CA GLN A 283 3.89 -26.29 1.64
C GLN A 283 3.51 -27.61 0.98
#